data_AF-A0A1Q7NBE8-F1
#
_entry.id   AF-A0A1Q7NBE8-F1
#
_cell.length_a   1.000
_cell.length_b   1.000
_cell.length_c   1.000
_cell.angle_alpha   90.00
_cell.angle_beta   90.00
_cell.angle_gamma   90.00
#
_symmetry.space_group_name_H-M   'P 1'
#
loop_
_entity.id
_entity.type
_entity.pdbx_description
1 polymer ?
#
loop_
_entity_poly.entity_id
_entity_poly.type
_entity_poly.pdbx_seq_one_letter_code
_entity_poly.pdbx_strand_id
1 'polypeptide(L)'
;MNTTRILDRWLWLAVAVALVATAGCSVKTRGAVPPGTTEPDRFLYDKGTEALNAKKWLTAREFFKQVVETYTASPYRPDAKLGTGDTYLGEGTAEALVLAINEFREFLSFYPTNRRADYAQYKLGLAHFRQMRGPQRDQTETREAIRELQAFVDRYPNSSLMPEVRTKLREARDRLSESGFLVGFFYYRQRWYRGAIERFKEVLKQDPEYTGRDAVYFYLAQSLRETRAGIRTERTPGRGAETHRRAQGARAEQNGRYLVDRPNCLSTTPNRPSTAILRPRQRGCERGVPAAHASAVGCERSGPVLNSKRRSTRMRGSIFVSSLVVLMAAASVTGASAQTDRPVLTPLQAALVCGPVTDAQPPADNALRVRGAQDPRPRGLYSQRDLLVIDGGTGAGVLLGQEYFIRRGIRFGMPYTATPKAASTVAWIRIVAVNESTAIAVVQHVCDAILRDDYLEPFVMPETPAGVDRTAPPGELDFTMLSRVVGGTENRSNGAAGDLMMMDRGSDQGVAPGARFAVYRDVKVGGMPLASIGEAVVVTTGKAASVVRLTQIRDAVQIGDYLVPRR
;
A
#
# COMPACT_ATOMS: atom_id res chain seq x y z
N MET A 1 51.65 62.25 -3.50
CA MET A 1 52.12 61.17 -2.61
C MET A 1 50.94 60.67 -1.79
N ASN A 2 50.51 59.41 -1.94
CA ASN A 2 49.31 58.85 -1.28
C ASN A 2 49.66 58.03 -0.04
N THR A 3 50.29 58.66 0.96
CA THR A 3 50.74 57.98 2.19
C THR A 3 49.61 57.70 3.20
N THR A 4 48.53 58.50 3.19
CA THR A 4 47.43 58.39 4.15
C THR A 4 46.61 57.09 4.00
N ARG A 5 46.32 56.66 2.76
CA ARG A 5 45.56 55.42 2.49
C ARG A 5 46.28 54.12 2.85
N ILE A 6 47.59 54.17 3.09
CA ILE A 6 48.38 53.00 3.51
C ILE A 6 48.21 52.79 5.02
N LEU A 7 48.33 53.84 5.82
CA LEU A 7 48.19 53.79 7.28
C LEU A 7 46.80 53.27 7.71
N ASP A 8 45.72 53.71 7.07
CA ASP A 8 44.36 53.19 7.35
C ASP A 8 44.28 51.67 7.11
N ARG A 9 44.85 51.15 6.02
CA ARG A 9 44.80 49.71 5.71
C ARG A 9 45.55 48.87 6.74
N TRP A 10 46.66 49.37 7.28
CA TRP A 10 47.38 48.70 8.37
C TRP A 10 46.62 48.80 9.71
N LEU A 11 45.92 49.91 9.98
CA LEU A 11 45.06 50.06 11.14
C LEU A 11 43.90 49.05 11.12
N TRP A 12 43.20 48.93 10.00
CA TRP A 12 42.12 47.95 9.82
C TRP A 12 42.61 46.49 9.88
N LEU A 13 43.82 46.19 9.38
CA LEU A 13 44.45 44.88 9.54
C LEU A 13 44.79 44.57 11.01
N ALA A 14 45.36 45.53 11.74
CA ALA A 14 45.67 45.36 13.16
C ALA A 14 44.40 45.13 14.01
N VAL A 15 43.33 45.88 13.74
CA VAL A 15 42.02 45.69 14.39
C VAL A 15 41.43 44.31 14.06
N ALA A 16 41.51 43.87 12.80
CA ALA A 16 41.02 42.54 12.41
C ALA A 16 41.80 41.40 13.11
N VAL A 17 43.12 41.50 13.22
CA VAL A 17 43.94 40.51 13.94
C VAL A 17 43.64 40.49 15.45
N ALA A 18 43.43 41.66 16.06
CA ALA A 18 43.02 41.76 17.47
C ALA A 18 41.63 41.14 17.73
N LEU A 19 40.71 41.25 16.76
CA LEU A 19 39.37 40.65 16.83
C LEU A 19 39.39 39.12 16.67
N VAL A 20 40.34 38.57 15.92
CA VAL A 20 40.55 37.11 15.84
C VAL A 20 41.21 36.58 17.13
N ALA A 21 42.12 37.33 17.75
CA ALA A 21 42.79 36.93 18.98
C ALA A 21 41.85 36.79 20.20
N THR A 22 40.70 37.47 20.21
CA THR A 22 39.70 37.37 21.30
C THR A 22 38.66 36.27 21.11
N ALA A 23 38.69 35.55 19.98
CA ALA A 23 37.81 34.40 19.72
C ALA A 23 38.21 33.11 20.49
N GLY A 24 39.26 33.16 21.33
CA GLY A 24 39.71 32.08 22.21
C GLY A 24 38.77 31.78 23.38
N CYS A 25 37.48 31.55 23.11
CA CYS A 25 36.52 31.17 24.15
C CYS A 25 36.81 29.76 24.69
N SER A 26 36.96 29.67 26.01
CA SER A 26 37.09 28.38 26.72
C SER A 26 35.84 27.52 26.48
N VAL A 27 35.98 26.48 25.66
CA VAL A 27 34.96 25.42 25.53
C VAL A 27 35.00 24.60 26.82
N LYS A 28 34.21 25.03 27.80
CA LYS A 28 33.96 24.28 29.03
C LYS A 28 33.19 23.01 28.67
N THR A 29 33.92 21.91 28.52
CA THR A 29 33.39 20.58 28.17
C THR A 29 32.35 20.12 29.20
N ARG A 30 31.08 20.22 28.82
CA ARG A 30 29.97 19.63 29.56
C ARG A 30 30.17 18.11 29.53
N GLY A 31 30.11 17.44 30.69
CA GLY A 31 30.43 16.01 30.80
C GLY A 31 31.88 15.66 31.18
N ALA A 32 32.77 16.64 31.37
CA ALA A 32 34.11 16.36 31.88
C ALA A 32 34.05 15.88 33.35
N VAL A 33 34.44 14.62 33.59
CA VAL A 33 34.64 14.07 34.93
C VAL A 33 35.87 14.73 35.56
N PRO A 34 35.79 15.26 36.80
CA PRO A 34 36.96 15.83 37.47
C PRO A 34 38.07 14.80 37.66
N PRO A 35 39.34 15.11 37.34
CA PRO A 35 40.45 14.18 37.55
C PRO A 35 40.60 13.85 39.04
N GLY A 36 40.70 12.56 39.36
CA GLY A 36 40.82 12.07 40.75
C GLY A 36 39.51 11.61 41.41
N THR A 37 38.37 11.57 40.70
CA THR A 37 37.14 10.93 41.23
C THR A 37 37.27 9.41 41.33
N THR A 38 36.90 8.84 42.47
CA THR A 38 36.99 7.40 42.77
C THR A 38 35.92 6.54 42.09
N GLU A 39 34.69 7.06 41.93
CA GLU A 39 33.56 6.38 41.26
C GLU A 39 33.03 7.28 40.11
N PRO A 40 33.74 7.33 38.96
CA PRO A 40 33.40 8.27 37.88
C PRO A 40 32.08 7.93 37.17
N ASP A 41 31.72 6.65 37.10
CA ASP A 41 30.46 6.16 36.53
C ASP A 41 29.25 6.57 37.39
N ARG A 42 29.36 6.42 38.71
CA ARG A 42 28.37 6.90 39.68
C ARG A 42 28.22 8.42 39.63
N PHE A 43 29.34 9.15 39.63
CA PHE A 43 29.32 10.62 39.53
C PHE A 43 28.55 11.09 38.29
N LEU A 44 28.78 10.46 37.13
CA LEU A 44 28.05 10.73 35.90
C LEU A 44 26.55 10.37 36.02
N TYR A 45 26.22 9.21 36.59
CA TYR A 45 24.83 8.81 36.81
C TYR A 45 24.07 9.76 37.75
N ASP A 46 24.68 10.16 38.85
CA ASP A 46 24.09 11.08 39.83
C ASP A 46 23.89 12.48 39.21
N LYS A 47 24.86 12.96 38.41
CA LYS A 47 24.73 14.23 37.64
C LYS A 47 23.69 14.16 36.53
N GLY A 48 23.56 13.02 35.86
CA GLY A 48 22.49 12.74 34.90
C GLY A 48 21.11 12.79 35.57
N THR A 49 20.99 12.15 36.73
CA THR A 49 19.76 12.13 37.55
C THR A 49 19.39 13.52 38.08
N GLU A 50 20.37 14.29 38.57
CA GLU A 50 20.16 15.69 38.99
C GLU A 50 19.64 16.54 37.82
N ALA A 51 20.26 16.42 36.65
CA ALA A 51 19.84 17.13 35.44
C ALA A 51 18.45 16.68 34.95
N LEU A 52 18.12 15.38 35.04
CA LEU A 52 16.81 14.83 34.69
C LEU A 52 15.70 15.41 35.59
N ASN A 53 15.94 15.41 36.91
CA ASN A 53 15.03 16.00 37.89
C ASN A 53 14.86 17.52 37.68
N ALA A 54 15.93 18.21 37.27
CA ALA A 54 15.89 19.62 36.86
C ALA A 54 15.30 19.86 35.45
N LYS A 55 14.76 18.83 34.77
CA LYS A 55 14.21 18.86 33.40
C LYS A 55 15.18 19.33 32.32
N LYS A 56 16.49 19.22 32.57
CA LYS A 56 17.56 19.58 31.63
C LYS A 56 17.86 18.38 30.72
N TRP A 57 16.88 18.03 29.87
CA TRP A 57 16.86 16.77 29.10
C TRP A 57 18.16 16.48 28.34
N LEU A 58 18.68 17.46 27.60
CA LEU A 58 19.93 17.29 26.83
C LEU A 58 21.13 16.99 27.73
N THR A 59 21.32 17.78 28.80
CA THR A 59 22.45 17.60 29.74
C THR A 59 22.35 16.28 30.51
N ALA A 60 21.15 15.88 30.91
CA ALA A 60 20.92 14.56 31.53
C ALA A 60 21.29 13.43 30.56
N ARG A 61 20.91 13.56 29.29
CA ARG A 61 21.17 12.60 28.22
C ARG A 61 22.67 12.48 27.90
N GLU A 62 23.40 13.60 27.87
CA GLU A 62 24.86 13.63 27.72
C GLU A 62 25.54 12.79 28.82
N PHE A 63 25.20 13.03 30.09
CA PHE A 63 25.73 12.27 31.22
C PHE A 63 25.36 10.78 31.17
N PHE A 64 24.08 10.44 30.93
CA PHE A 64 23.64 9.05 30.87
C PHE A 64 24.27 8.27 29.70
N LYS A 65 24.40 8.89 28.51
CA LYS A 65 25.10 8.27 27.38
C LYS A 65 26.56 7.98 27.70
N GLN A 66 27.25 8.91 28.36
CA GLN A 66 28.62 8.70 28.79
C GLN A 66 28.77 7.49 29.73
N VAL A 67 27.82 7.26 30.65
CA VAL A 67 27.77 6.03 31.46
C VAL A 67 27.57 4.78 30.58
N VAL A 68 26.59 4.81 29.67
CA VAL A 68 26.21 3.66 28.83
C VAL A 68 27.30 3.26 27.83
N GLU A 69 28.02 4.23 27.27
CA GLU A 69 29.02 4.05 26.23
C GLU A 69 30.42 3.79 26.81
N THR A 70 30.80 4.47 27.90
CA THR A 70 32.17 4.39 28.47
C THR A 70 32.32 3.25 29.48
N TYR A 71 31.31 2.99 30.31
CA TYR A 71 31.42 2.09 31.47
C TYR A 71 30.56 0.84 31.29
N THR A 72 30.93 -0.01 30.34
CA THR A 72 30.14 -1.17 29.91
C THR A 72 29.80 -2.18 31.02
N ALA A 73 30.63 -2.27 32.05
CA ALA A 73 30.47 -3.14 33.22
C ALA A 73 29.89 -2.42 34.47
N SER A 74 29.54 -1.13 34.37
CA SER A 74 29.01 -0.39 35.52
C SER A 74 27.64 -0.92 35.98
N PRO A 75 27.39 -1.05 37.30
CA PRO A 75 26.07 -1.41 37.82
C PRO A 75 25.00 -0.34 37.53
N TYR A 76 25.40 0.92 37.27
CA TYR A 76 24.51 2.02 36.94
C TYR A 76 24.10 2.06 35.46
N ARG A 77 24.77 1.28 34.59
CA ARG A 77 24.53 1.30 33.13
C ARG A 77 23.09 0.97 32.72
N PRO A 78 22.37 -0.01 33.33
CA PRO A 78 20.96 -0.24 33.02
C PRO A 78 20.09 0.95 33.43
N ASP A 79 20.30 1.50 34.63
CA ASP A 79 19.53 2.65 35.13
C ASP A 79 19.80 3.93 34.31
N ALA A 80 21.03 4.13 33.82
CA ALA A 80 21.38 5.20 32.88
C ALA A 80 20.73 5.03 31.51
N LYS A 81 20.58 3.79 31.00
CA LYS A 81 19.84 3.51 29.76
C LYS A 81 18.35 3.84 29.92
N LEU A 82 17.74 3.52 31.07
CA LEU A 82 16.38 3.98 31.41
C LEU A 82 16.29 5.51 31.49
N GLY A 83 17.24 6.14 32.17
CA GLY A 83 17.32 7.61 32.28
C GLY A 83 17.42 8.29 30.91
N THR A 84 18.18 7.70 29.97
CA THR A 84 18.24 8.16 28.56
C THR A 84 16.85 8.16 27.93
N GLY A 85 16.12 7.04 28.01
CA GLY A 85 14.73 6.96 27.54
C GLY A 85 13.79 7.96 28.23
N ASP A 86 13.93 8.15 29.55
CA ASP A 86 13.14 9.13 30.30
C ASP A 86 13.43 10.60 29.89
N THR A 87 14.66 10.94 29.48
CA THR A 87 14.93 12.29 28.93
C THR A 87 14.16 12.54 27.63
N TYR A 88 14.11 11.55 26.74
CA TYR A 88 13.39 11.64 25.48
C TYR A 88 11.87 11.68 25.71
N LEU A 89 11.37 10.84 26.62
CA LEU A 89 9.97 10.84 27.02
C LEU A 89 9.56 12.17 27.68
N GLY A 90 10.44 12.76 28.49
CA GLY A 90 10.23 14.06 29.17
C GLY A 90 10.26 15.27 28.23
N GLU A 91 11.02 15.19 27.13
CA GLU A 91 11.08 16.21 26.08
C GLU A 91 9.74 16.33 25.32
N GLY A 92 9.05 15.22 25.08
CA GLY A 92 7.65 15.18 24.64
C GLY A 92 7.38 15.59 23.19
N THR A 93 8.42 15.91 22.40
CA THR A 93 8.32 16.08 20.94
C THR A 93 8.07 14.73 20.25
N ALA A 94 7.50 14.74 19.04
CA ALA A 94 7.19 13.51 18.32
C ALA A 94 8.47 12.71 18.00
N GLU A 95 9.53 13.42 17.61
CA GLU A 95 10.87 12.90 17.34
C GLU A 95 11.48 12.27 18.59
N ALA A 96 11.37 12.93 19.75
CA ALA A 96 11.85 12.37 21.01
C ALA A 96 11.04 11.15 21.46
N LEU A 97 9.71 11.11 21.24
CA LEU A 97 8.91 9.92 21.56
C LEU A 97 9.32 8.69 20.75
N VAL A 98 9.67 8.84 19.47
CA VAL A 98 10.24 7.76 18.64
C VAL A 98 11.59 7.28 19.19
N LEU A 99 12.45 8.20 19.63
CA LEU A 99 13.73 7.84 20.25
C LEU A 99 13.53 7.13 21.61
N ALA A 100 12.59 7.60 22.44
CA ALA A 100 12.22 6.94 23.71
C ALA A 100 11.74 5.50 23.48
N ILE A 101 10.90 5.26 22.48
CA ILE A 101 10.44 3.92 22.08
C ILE A 101 11.62 3.00 21.79
N ASN A 102 12.63 3.48 21.06
CA ASN A 102 13.81 2.69 20.74
C ASN A 102 14.66 2.41 21.99
N GLU A 103 14.94 3.42 22.83
CA GLU A 103 15.71 3.26 24.07
C GLU A 103 15.07 2.24 25.04
N PHE A 104 13.75 2.29 25.25
CA PHE A 104 13.05 1.34 26.12
C PHE A 104 12.94 -0.07 25.52
N ARG A 105 12.72 -0.19 24.20
CA ARG A 105 12.73 -1.49 23.50
C ARG A 105 14.12 -2.14 23.57
N GLU A 106 15.16 -1.35 23.39
CA GLU A 106 16.55 -1.79 23.47
C GLU A 106 16.92 -2.21 24.91
N PHE A 107 16.46 -1.47 25.93
CA PHE A 107 16.61 -1.90 27.33
C PHE A 107 15.97 -3.27 27.59
N LEU A 108 14.75 -3.50 27.10
CA LEU A 108 14.06 -4.79 27.26
C LEU A 108 14.78 -5.95 26.55
N SER A 109 15.49 -5.65 25.45
CA SER A 109 16.30 -6.62 24.72
C SER A 109 17.59 -6.99 25.45
N PHE A 110 18.32 -5.99 25.98
CA PHE A 110 19.61 -6.23 26.66
C PHE A 110 19.48 -6.59 28.15
N TYR A 111 18.41 -6.18 28.83
CA TYR A 111 18.21 -6.36 30.27
C TYR A 111 16.85 -7.00 30.62
N PRO A 112 16.43 -8.11 29.97
CA PRO A 112 15.08 -8.69 30.12
C PRO A 112 14.77 -9.17 31.55
N THR A 113 15.79 -9.54 32.33
CA THR A 113 15.67 -10.03 33.71
C THR A 113 15.90 -8.96 34.78
N ASN A 114 16.11 -7.69 34.40
CA ASN A 114 16.33 -6.61 35.35
C ASN A 114 15.04 -6.28 36.13
N ARG A 115 15.15 -5.96 37.43
CA ARG A 115 13.99 -5.61 38.28
C ARG A 115 13.15 -4.44 37.76
N ARG A 116 13.70 -3.60 36.87
CA ARG A 116 13.03 -2.44 36.23
C ARG A 116 12.58 -2.73 34.78
N ALA A 117 12.59 -3.98 34.33
CA ALA A 117 12.05 -4.36 33.02
C ALA A 117 10.54 -4.06 32.92
N ASP A 118 9.81 -4.12 34.04
CA ASP A 118 8.42 -3.67 34.13
C ASP A 118 8.31 -2.17 33.82
N TYR A 119 9.12 -1.33 34.47
CA TYR A 119 9.20 0.11 34.22
C TYR A 119 9.48 0.41 32.75
N ALA A 120 10.46 -0.28 32.14
CA ALA A 120 10.77 -0.12 30.72
C ALA A 120 9.58 -0.46 29.81
N GLN A 121 8.89 -1.58 30.06
CA GLN A 121 7.71 -1.99 29.29
C GLN A 121 6.55 -1.00 29.47
N TYR A 122 6.34 -0.46 30.68
CA TYR A 122 5.34 0.59 30.88
C TYR A 122 5.71 1.85 30.11
N LYS A 123 6.96 2.34 30.21
CA LYS A 123 7.40 3.55 29.51
C LYS A 123 7.36 3.42 27.99
N LEU A 124 7.65 2.24 27.45
CA LEU A 124 7.47 1.92 26.03
C LEU A 124 6.00 2.08 25.60
N GLY A 125 5.06 1.48 26.34
CA GLY A 125 3.62 1.66 26.10
C GLY A 125 3.16 3.11 26.27
N LEU A 126 3.70 3.82 27.26
CA LEU A 126 3.41 5.23 27.52
C LEU A 126 3.95 6.17 26.42
N ALA A 127 5.06 5.82 25.77
CA ALA A 127 5.60 6.59 24.66
C ALA A 127 4.67 6.51 23.42
N HIS A 128 4.23 5.31 23.05
CA HIS A 128 3.17 5.13 22.04
C HIS A 128 1.86 5.82 22.46
N PHE A 129 1.47 5.71 23.73
CA PHE A 129 0.27 6.37 24.27
C PHE A 129 0.30 7.88 24.07
N ARG A 130 1.46 8.53 24.25
CA ARG A 130 1.62 9.98 24.03
C ARG A 130 1.56 10.38 22.55
N GLN A 131 1.84 9.46 21.62
CA GLN A 131 1.67 9.69 20.18
C GLN A 131 0.24 9.45 19.68
N MET A 132 -0.65 8.90 20.51
CA MET A 132 -2.05 8.66 20.15
C MET A 132 -2.76 9.93 19.71
N ARG A 133 -3.43 9.84 18.55
CA ARG A 133 -4.21 10.93 17.98
C ARG A 133 -5.70 10.75 18.34
N GLY A 134 -6.47 11.82 18.19
CA GLY A 134 -7.93 11.77 18.38
C GLY A 134 -8.60 10.68 17.51
N PRO A 135 -9.76 10.14 17.93
CA PRO A 135 -10.36 8.90 17.42
C PRO A 135 -10.71 8.94 15.92
N GLN A 136 -10.89 10.13 15.36
CA GLN A 136 -11.15 10.37 13.93
C GLN A 136 -9.91 10.24 13.04
N ARG A 137 -8.70 10.18 13.62
CA ARG A 137 -7.42 10.09 12.89
C ARG A 137 -6.93 8.64 12.88
N ASP A 138 -5.81 8.39 12.20
CA ASP A 138 -5.17 7.08 12.24
C ASP A 138 -4.89 6.62 13.70
N GLN A 139 -5.11 5.33 13.93
CA GLN A 139 -5.07 4.66 15.24
C GLN A 139 -3.89 3.68 15.36
N THR A 140 -2.85 3.79 14.53
CA THR A 140 -1.69 2.89 14.61
C THR A 140 -1.03 2.97 15.98
N GLU A 141 -0.62 4.17 16.42
CA GLU A 141 -0.04 4.39 17.76
C GLU A 141 -0.98 3.94 18.90
N THR A 142 -2.30 4.04 18.73
CA THR A 142 -3.28 3.51 19.69
C THR A 142 -3.21 1.99 19.80
N ARG A 143 -3.09 1.27 18.66
CA ARG A 143 -2.93 -0.20 18.66
C ARG A 143 -1.57 -0.61 19.23
N GLU A 144 -0.50 0.12 18.90
CA GLU A 144 0.83 -0.10 19.46
C GLU A 144 0.82 0.09 20.99
N ALA A 145 0.23 1.18 21.49
CA ALA A 145 0.08 1.43 22.93
C ALA A 145 -0.71 0.32 23.64
N ILE A 146 -1.83 -0.14 23.05
CA ILE A 146 -2.61 -1.26 23.59
C ILE A 146 -1.76 -2.54 23.63
N ARG A 147 -0.98 -2.85 22.59
CA ARG A 147 -0.11 -4.04 22.55
C ARG A 147 0.93 -4.00 23.66
N GLU A 148 1.67 -2.90 23.78
CA GLU A 148 2.76 -2.81 24.75
C GLU A 148 2.27 -2.72 26.21
N LEU A 149 1.12 -2.08 26.46
CA LEU A 149 0.48 -2.04 27.77
C LEU A 149 -0.17 -3.38 28.14
N GLN A 150 -0.79 -4.10 27.19
CA GLN A 150 -1.26 -5.47 27.44
C GLN A 150 -0.09 -6.41 27.73
N ALA A 151 1.00 -6.31 26.97
CA ALA A 151 2.19 -7.13 27.21
C ALA A 151 2.87 -6.84 28.57
N PHE A 152 2.67 -5.64 29.15
CA PHE A 152 3.00 -5.39 30.55
C PHE A 152 2.09 -6.20 31.49
N VAL A 153 0.76 -6.13 31.28
CA VAL A 153 -0.23 -6.84 32.13
C VAL A 153 0.05 -8.35 32.15
N ASP A 154 0.41 -8.91 31.00
CA ASP A 154 0.70 -10.34 30.84
C ASP A 154 2.02 -10.76 31.48
N ARG A 155 3.09 -9.94 31.36
CA ARG A 155 4.44 -10.28 31.85
C ARG A 155 4.72 -9.87 33.29
N TYR A 156 4.08 -8.82 33.80
CA TYR A 156 4.39 -8.23 35.12
C TYR A 156 3.15 -8.12 36.03
N PRO A 157 2.41 -9.22 36.28
CA PRO A 157 1.13 -9.21 37.01
C PRO A 157 1.22 -8.63 38.44
N ASN A 158 2.40 -8.68 39.06
CA ASN A 158 2.64 -8.26 40.44
C ASN A 158 3.38 -6.91 40.57
N SER A 159 3.57 -6.16 39.49
CA SER A 159 4.24 -4.84 39.56
C SER A 159 3.37 -3.78 40.24
N SER A 160 4.01 -2.88 41.00
CA SER A 160 3.36 -1.72 41.63
C SER A 160 2.78 -0.72 40.60
N LEU A 161 3.24 -0.75 39.34
CA LEU A 161 2.73 0.11 38.27
C LEU A 161 1.42 -0.42 37.63
N MET A 162 0.96 -1.62 38.01
CA MET A 162 -0.24 -2.25 37.46
C MET A 162 -1.50 -1.36 37.45
N PRO A 163 -1.84 -0.57 38.49
CA PRO A 163 -3.02 0.30 38.45
C PRO A 163 -2.93 1.42 37.40
N GLU A 164 -1.74 2.01 37.24
CA GLU A 164 -1.47 3.05 36.24
C GLU A 164 -1.56 2.46 34.82
N VAL A 165 -0.93 1.29 34.60
CA VAL A 165 -0.97 0.56 33.32
C VAL A 165 -2.40 0.18 32.93
N ARG A 166 -3.20 -0.37 33.85
CA ARG A 166 -4.60 -0.73 33.58
C ARG A 166 -5.43 0.49 33.19
N THR A 167 -5.20 1.62 33.86
CA THR A 167 -5.87 2.89 33.54
C THR A 167 -5.51 3.35 32.12
N LYS A 168 -4.21 3.36 31.75
CA LYS A 168 -3.78 3.72 30.39
C LYS A 168 -4.20 2.74 29.31
N LEU A 169 -4.26 1.44 29.63
CA LEU A 169 -4.79 0.43 28.72
C LEU A 169 -6.29 0.63 28.46
N ARG A 170 -7.08 0.98 29.49
CA ARG A 170 -8.52 1.30 29.35
C ARG A 170 -8.73 2.59 28.55
N GLU A 171 -7.97 3.66 28.84
CA GLU A 171 -7.97 4.91 28.04
C GLU A 171 -7.64 4.65 26.55
N ALA A 172 -6.66 3.78 26.26
CA ALA A 172 -6.27 3.45 24.90
C ALA A 172 -7.31 2.59 24.16
N ARG A 173 -7.89 1.59 24.85
CA ARG A 173 -9.02 0.80 24.32
C ARG A 173 -10.24 1.67 24.06
N ASP A 174 -10.58 2.57 24.99
CA ASP A 174 -11.68 3.53 24.80
C ASP A 174 -11.46 4.41 23.57
N ARG A 175 -10.23 4.91 23.33
CA ARG A 175 -9.91 5.67 22.10
C ARG A 175 -10.14 4.86 20.82
N LEU A 176 -9.75 3.59 20.81
CA LEU A 176 -9.90 2.71 19.66
C LEU A 176 -11.38 2.37 19.40
N SER A 177 -12.14 2.07 20.45
CA SER A 177 -13.57 1.79 20.40
C SER A 177 -14.39 3.04 20.03
N GLU A 178 -13.98 4.23 20.50
CA GLU A 178 -14.52 5.53 20.09
C GLU A 178 -14.32 5.76 18.58
N SER A 179 -13.16 5.39 18.01
CA SER A 179 -12.91 5.44 16.57
C SER A 179 -13.92 4.58 15.78
N GLY A 180 -14.10 3.32 16.19
CA GLY A 180 -15.09 2.42 15.58
C GLY A 180 -16.53 2.92 15.72
N PHE A 181 -16.87 3.47 16.88
CA PHE A 181 -18.17 4.06 17.16
C PHE A 181 -18.46 5.27 16.26
N LEU A 182 -17.50 6.18 16.09
CA LEU A 182 -17.67 7.38 15.25
C LEU A 182 -17.89 7.04 13.77
N VAL A 183 -17.27 5.97 13.26
CA VAL A 183 -17.55 5.43 11.92
C VAL A 183 -18.98 4.87 11.82
N GLY A 184 -19.44 4.12 12.83
CA GLY A 184 -20.83 3.65 12.90
C GLY A 184 -21.84 4.81 12.98
N PHE A 185 -21.53 5.84 13.78
CA PHE A 185 -22.34 7.03 13.95
C PHE A 185 -22.41 7.89 12.69
N PHE A 186 -21.32 7.96 11.90
CA PHE A 186 -21.33 8.58 10.58
C PHE A 186 -22.33 7.90 9.64
N TYR A 187 -22.31 6.57 9.54
CA TYR A 187 -23.30 5.83 8.73
C TYR A 187 -24.73 5.99 9.26
N TYR A 188 -24.91 6.03 10.58
CA TYR A 188 -26.22 6.31 11.20
C TYR A 188 -26.77 7.68 10.76
N ARG A 189 -25.93 8.74 10.83
CA ARG A 189 -26.30 10.09 10.38
C ARG A 189 -26.64 10.15 8.89
N GLN A 190 -25.95 9.38 8.06
CA GLN A 190 -26.23 9.24 6.62
C GLN A 190 -27.47 8.36 6.33
N ARG A 191 -28.18 7.87 7.36
CA ARG A 191 -29.30 6.91 7.28
C ARG A 191 -28.94 5.56 6.65
N TRP A 192 -27.65 5.22 6.62
CA TRP A 192 -27.12 3.94 6.13
C TRP A 192 -27.10 2.91 7.27
N TYR A 193 -28.29 2.64 7.81
CA TYR A 193 -28.47 1.88 9.06
C TYR A 193 -27.85 0.47 9.03
N ARG A 194 -27.84 -0.22 7.89
CA ARG A 194 -27.18 -1.53 7.77
C ARG A 194 -25.67 -1.45 7.99
N GLY A 195 -25.00 -0.40 7.49
CA GLY A 195 -23.58 -0.18 7.73
C GLY A 195 -23.29 0.25 9.18
N ALA A 196 -24.19 1.04 9.76
CA ALA A 196 -24.11 1.43 11.17
C ALA A 196 -24.23 0.22 12.13
N ILE A 197 -25.20 -0.68 11.88
CA ILE A 197 -25.42 -1.90 12.67
C ILE A 197 -24.14 -2.75 12.77
N GLU A 198 -23.49 -3.04 11.64
CA GLU A 198 -22.30 -3.88 11.63
C GLU A 198 -21.11 -3.20 12.35
N ARG A 199 -20.95 -1.87 12.21
CA ARG A 199 -19.93 -1.12 12.97
C ARG A 199 -20.18 -1.13 14.48
N PHE A 200 -21.42 -0.90 14.92
CA PHE A 200 -21.76 -0.91 16.35
C PHE A 200 -21.65 -2.30 16.98
N LYS A 201 -22.04 -3.36 16.25
CA LYS A 201 -21.82 -4.75 16.69
C LYS A 201 -20.33 -5.05 16.86
N GLU A 202 -19.50 -4.63 15.90
CA GLU A 202 -18.06 -4.92 15.96
C GLU A 202 -17.39 -4.22 17.16
N VAL A 203 -17.77 -2.97 17.49
CA VAL A 203 -17.30 -2.30 18.73
C VAL A 203 -17.68 -3.11 19.97
N LEU A 204 -18.95 -3.51 20.13
CA LEU A 204 -19.41 -4.29 21.29
C LEU A 204 -18.77 -5.69 21.38
N LYS A 205 -18.36 -6.25 20.24
CA LYS A 205 -17.70 -7.57 20.14
C LYS A 205 -16.21 -7.48 20.45
N GLN A 206 -15.53 -6.43 19.99
CA GLN A 206 -14.10 -6.22 20.23
C GLN A 206 -13.81 -5.72 21.65
N ASP A 207 -14.72 -4.92 22.23
CA ASP A 207 -14.52 -4.26 23.52
C ASP A 207 -15.85 -4.15 24.31
N PRO A 208 -16.30 -5.23 24.97
CA PRO A 208 -17.50 -5.23 25.82
C PRO A 208 -17.41 -4.27 27.02
N GLU A 209 -16.19 -3.88 27.40
CA GLU A 209 -15.86 -2.96 28.47
C GLU A 209 -15.77 -1.49 28.03
N TYR A 210 -16.06 -1.17 26.76
CA TYR A 210 -16.01 0.20 26.25
C TYR A 210 -16.84 1.15 27.12
N THR A 211 -16.20 2.20 27.66
CA THR A 211 -16.85 3.16 28.57
C THR A 211 -18.05 3.84 27.91
N GLY A 212 -18.02 4.06 26.59
CA GLY A 212 -19.11 4.66 25.83
C GLY A 212 -20.19 3.70 25.31
N ARG A 213 -20.22 2.44 25.77
CA ARG A 213 -21.09 1.38 25.21
C ARG A 213 -22.58 1.70 25.20
N ASP A 214 -23.08 2.49 26.15
CA ASP A 214 -24.50 2.85 26.23
C ASP A 214 -24.97 3.64 24.99
N ALA A 215 -24.11 4.53 24.48
CA ALA A 215 -24.35 5.22 23.21
C ALA A 215 -24.32 4.24 22.02
N VAL A 216 -23.42 3.26 22.03
CA VAL A 216 -23.34 2.20 21.01
C VAL A 216 -24.64 1.39 20.98
N TYR A 217 -25.14 0.95 22.14
CA TYR A 217 -26.42 0.25 22.26
C TYR A 217 -27.60 1.11 21.79
N PHE A 218 -27.65 2.39 22.18
CA PHE A 218 -28.70 3.31 21.76
C PHE A 218 -28.75 3.44 20.23
N TYR A 219 -27.63 3.78 19.57
CA TYR A 219 -27.61 3.95 18.11
C TYR A 219 -27.76 2.64 17.34
N LEU A 220 -27.33 1.51 17.91
CA LEU A 220 -27.61 0.18 17.38
C LEU A 220 -29.12 -0.12 17.41
N ALA A 221 -29.79 0.13 18.54
CA ALA A 221 -31.23 -0.08 18.67
C ALA A 221 -32.04 0.81 17.71
N GLN A 222 -31.68 2.09 17.59
CA GLN A 222 -32.27 3.00 16.59
C GLN A 222 -32.06 2.46 15.16
N SER A 223 -30.84 2.10 14.79
CA SER A 223 -30.52 1.57 13.45
C SER A 223 -31.29 0.29 13.12
N LEU A 224 -31.46 -0.61 14.09
CA LEU A 224 -32.27 -1.83 13.95
C LEU A 224 -33.76 -1.52 13.76
N ARG A 225 -34.30 -0.53 14.50
CA ARG A 225 -35.69 -0.07 14.35
C ARG A 225 -35.94 0.50 12.96
N GLU A 226 -35.10 1.44 12.50
CA GLU A 226 -35.27 2.06 11.18
C GLU A 226 -35.11 1.06 10.03
N THR A 227 -34.18 0.08 10.17
CA THR A 227 -34.03 -1.00 9.19
C THR A 227 -35.30 -1.88 9.12
N ARG A 228 -35.92 -2.20 10.27
CA ARG A 228 -37.19 -2.94 10.30
C ARG A 228 -38.37 -2.12 9.76
N ALA A 229 -38.39 -0.81 10.00
CA ALA A 229 -39.42 0.09 9.48
C ALA A 229 -39.40 0.14 7.94
N GLY A 230 -38.21 0.28 7.33
CA GLY A 230 -38.05 0.24 5.87
C GLY A 230 -38.56 -1.06 5.23
N ILE A 231 -38.21 -2.22 5.81
CA ILE A 231 -38.70 -3.53 5.36
C ILE A 231 -40.23 -3.63 5.50
N ARG A 232 -40.82 -3.04 6.55
CA ARG A 232 -42.28 -3.02 6.74
C ARG A 232 -42.98 -2.17 5.68
N THR A 233 -42.44 -0.99 5.34
CA THR A 233 -43.00 -0.14 4.28
C THR A 233 -42.92 -0.77 2.88
N GLU A 234 -41.85 -1.52 2.59
CA GLU A 234 -41.72 -2.28 1.33
C GLU A 234 -42.66 -3.49 1.25
N ARG A 235 -43.05 -4.08 2.38
CA ARG A 235 -43.91 -5.27 2.45
C ARG A 235 -45.41 -5.01 2.45
N THR A 236 -45.88 -3.78 2.70
CA THR A 236 -47.31 -3.43 2.63
C THR A 236 -47.76 -3.17 1.19
N PRO A 237 -48.59 -4.03 0.57
CA PRO A 237 -49.18 -3.75 -0.74
C PRO A 237 -50.42 -2.88 -0.52
N GLY A 238 -50.25 -1.56 -0.48
CA GLY A 238 -51.34 -0.64 -0.15
C GLY A 238 -51.15 0.80 -0.63
N ARG A 239 -51.72 1.12 -1.79
CA ARG A 239 -52.15 2.46 -2.28
C ARG A 239 -51.20 3.68 -2.20
N GLY A 240 -49.93 3.53 -1.78
CA GLY A 240 -48.97 4.65 -1.70
C GLY A 240 -47.98 4.79 -2.87
N ALA A 241 -47.96 3.84 -3.82
CA ALA A 241 -46.86 3.73 -4.79
C ALA A 241 -46.81 4.83 -5.89
N GLU A 242 -47.90 5.58 -6.09
CA GLU A 242 -47.95 6.62 -7.15
C GLU A 242 -47.41 7.99 -6.71
N THR A 243 -47.44 8.32 -5.42
CA THR A 243 -46.98 9.64 -4.94
C THR A 243 -45.46 9.75 -4.88
N HIS A 244 -44.75 8.67 -4.51
CA HIS A 244 -43.29 8.70 -4.43
C HIS A 244 -42.58 8.78 -5.80
N ARG A 245 -43.14 8.19 -6.88
CA ARG A 245 -42.59 8.39 -8.24
C ARG A 245 -42.74 9.83 -8.72
N ARG A 246 -43.87 10.49 -8.44
CA ARG A 246 -44.07 11.92 -8.79
C ARG A 246 -43.12 12.83 -8.01
N ALA A 247 -42.88 12.57 -6.73
CA ALA A 247 -41.92 13.35 -5.92
C ALA A 247 -40.46 13.17 -6.36
N GLN A 248 -40.07 11.99 -6.85
CA GLN A 248 -38.71 11.74 -7.36
C GLN A 248 -38.52 12.29 -8.79
N GLY A 249 -39.54 12.23 -9.65
CA GLY A 249 -39.52 12.90 -10.96
C GLY A 249 -39.37 14.42 -10.86
N ALA A 250 -40.17 15.07 -10.00
CA ALA A 250 -40.12 16.52 -9.81
C ALA A 250 -38.75 17.03 -9.28
N ARG A 251 -38.04 16.22 -8.48
CA ARG A 251 -36.67 16.57 -8.01
C ARG A 251 -35.59 16.39 -9.09
N ALA A 252 -35.83 15.57 -10.11
CA ALA A 252 -34.91 15.43 -11.23
C ALA A 252 -35.02 16.64 -12.19
N GLU A 253 -36.23 17.17 -12.43
CA GLU A 253 -36.40 18.37 -13.26
C GLU A 253 -35.82 19.65 -12.63
N GLN A 254 -35.90 19.80 -11.31
CA GLN A 254 -35.40 21.02 -10.64
C GLN A 254 -33.86 21.11 -10.64
N ASN A 255 -33.16 19.97 -10.57
CA ASN A 255 -31.70 19.92 -10.66
C ASN A 255 -31.17 19.88 -12.11
N GLY A 256 -32.04 19.74 -13.12
CA GLY A 256 -31.66 19.77 -14.54
C GLY A 256 -31.55 21.16 -15.17
N ARG A 257 -31.84 22.25 -14.42
CA ARG A 257 -31.85 23.63 -14.94
C ARG A 257 -30.70 24.53 -14.47
N TYR A 258 -29.71 23.98 -13.77
CA TYR A 258 -28.47 24.67 -13.40
C TYR A 258 -27.25 23.83 -13.77
N LEU A 259 -26.92 23.75 -15.07
CA LEU A 259 -25.58 23.34 -15.55
C LEU A 259 -25.35 23.49 -17.09
N VAL A 260 -25.93 24.52 -17.73
CA VAL A 260 -25.48 24.97 -19.06
C VAL A 260 -25.50 26.51 -19.11
N ASP A 261 -24.38 27.13 -18.72
CA ASP A 261 -23.80 28.34 -19.33
C ASP A 261 -22.76 28.99 -18.40
N ARG A 262 -21.47 28.70 -18.63
CA ARG A 262 -20.51 29.68 -19.20
C ARG A 262 -19.09 29.10 -19.32
N PRO A 263 -18.30 29.55 -20.32
CA PRO A 263 -16.96 29.02 -20.58
C PRO A 263 -15.89 29.65 -19.67
N ASN A 264 -14.71 29.02 -19.68
CA ASN A 264 -13.46 29.43 -19.04
C ASN A 264 -13.17 30.95 -19.07
N CYS A 265 -12.58 31.49 -18.00
CA CYS A 265 -11.13 31.79 -18.01
C CYS A 265 -10.53 32.36 -16.70
N LEU A 266 -9.29 31.91 -16.44
CA LEU A 266 -8.13 32.67 -15.96
C LEU A 266 -7.98 33.14 -14.49
N SER A 267 -6.99 32.49 -13.87
CA SER A 267 -5.81 33.05 -13.18
C SER A 267 -5.97 34.08 -12.05
N THR A 268 -5.46 33.64 -10.89
CA THR A 268 -4.62 34.41 -9.95
C THR A 268 -4.02 35.73 -10.46
N THR A 269 -4.24 36.80 -9.69
CA THR A 269 -3.31 37.95 -9.59
C THR A 269 -3.14 38.33 -8.11
N PRO A 270 -1.91 38.65 -7.65
CA PRO A 270 -1.69 39.38 -6.41
C PRO A 270 -1.59 40.89 -6.67
N ASN A 271 -1.90 41.69 -5.64
CA ASN A 271 -1.93 43.16 -5.69
C ASN A 271 -0.60 43.81 -6.12
N ARG A 272 -0.64 44.77 -7.05
CA ARG A 272 -0.12 46.16 -6.89
C ARG A 272 -0.54 47.10 -8.06
N PRO A 273 -0.52 48.44 -7.89
CA PRO A 273 -1.28 49.36 -8.76
C PRO A 273 -0.45 50.22 -9.73
N SER A 274 -1.17 50.97 -10.58
CA SER A 274 -0.73 52.12 -11.42
C SER A 274 0.07 51.75 -12.70
N THR A 275 -0.08 52.39 -13.87
CA THR A 275 -0.68 53.69 -14.28
C THR A 275 -1.48 53.59 -15.60
N ALA A 276 -2.24 54.65 -15.95
CA ALA A 276 -3.04 54.76 -17.19
C ALA A 276 -2.20 55.07 -18.46
N ILE A 277 -2.81 54.87 -19.67
CA ILE A 277 -2.75 55.79 -20.84
C ILE A 277 -3.71 55.36 -22.00
N LEU A 278 -4.51 56.33 -22.46
CA LEU A 278 -5.21 56.57 -23.75
C LEU A 278 -5.58 55.44 -24.78
N ARG A 279 -6.90 55.22 -24.97
CA ARG A 279 -7.78 55.50 -26.17
C ARG A 279 -7.25 55.35 -27.64
N PRO A 280 -8.13 55.26 -28.69
CA PRO A 280 -9.51 54.70 -28.79
C PRO A 280 -9.94 54.08 -30.18
N ARG A 281 -11.24 53.72 -30.34
CA ARG A 281 -12.07 53.64 -31.60
C ARG A 281 -11.79 52.45 -32.58
N GLN A 282 -12.74 51.93 -33.40
CA GLN A 282 -14.13 52.30 -33.77
C GLN A 282 -14.91 51.08 -34.38
N ARG A 283 -16.26 51.02 -34.24
CA ARG A 283 -17.33 50.42 -35.12
C ARG A 283 -17.20 48.95 -35.62
N GLY A 284 -18.25 48.18 -35.96
CA GLY A 284 -19.73 48.35 -35.87
C GLY A 284 -20.47 47.72 -37.08
N CYS A 285 -21.56 46.97 -36.86
CA CYS A 285 -22.54 46.44 -37.87
C CYS A 285 -22.02 45.34 -38.86
N GLU A 286 -22.81 44.44 -39.49
CA GLU A 286 -24.25 44.10 -39.44
C GLU A 286 -24.57 42.67 -40.01
N ARG A 287 -25.80 42.18 -39.73
CA ARG A 287 -26.68 41.12 -40.36
C ARG A 287 -26.18 40.15 -41.46
N GLY A 288 -26.73 38.92 -41.45
CA GLY A 288 -26.94 38.10 -42.68
C GLY A 288 -27.39 36.64 -42.43
N VAL A 289 -28.53 36.22 -43.00
CA VAL A 289 -29.03 34.81 -43.06
C VAL A 289 -28.69 34.21 -44.44
N PRO A 290 -28.68 32.86 -44.65
CA PRO A 290 -29.88 32.23 -45.26
C PRO A 290 -30.16 30.78 -44.80
N ALA A 291 -31.23 30.20 -45.34
CA ALA A 291 -31.65 28.79 -45.21
C ALA A 291 -32.02 28.25 -46.63
N ALA A 292 -32.36 26.98 -46.89
CA ALA A 292 -32.68 25.80 -46.07
C ALA A 292 -32.31 24.52 -46.87
N HIS A 293 -32.77 23.31 -46.47
CA HIS A 293 -33.36 22.29 -47.39
C HIS A 293 -33.91 21.05 -46.61
N ALA A 294 -35.06 20.52 -47.03
CA ALA A 294 -35.73 19.28 -46.55
C ALA A 294 -35.43 18.09 -47.51
N SER A 295 -35.84 16.81 -47.37
CA SER A 295 -37.00 16.09 -46.78
C SER A 295 -36.57 14.62 -46.45
N ALA A 296 -37.12 13.78 -45.54
CA ALA A 296 -38.49 13.28 -45.29
C ALA A 296 -39.03 12.37 -46.44
N VAL A 297 -39.64 11.17 -46.29
CA VAL A 297 -40.27 10.39 -45.16
C VAL A 297 -40.22 8.84 -45.45
N GLY A 298 -40.29 7.93 -44.45
CA GLY A 298 -40.86 6.55 -44.69
C GLY A 298 -40.66 5.45 -43.60
N CYS A 299 -41.74 4.75 -43.20
CA CYS A 299 -41.76 3.56 -42.31
C CYS A 299 -42.32 2.33 -43.04
N GLU A 300 -42.00 1.09 -42.60
CA GLU A 300 -43.03 0.04 -42.38
C GLU A 300 -42.54 -1.23 -41.62
N ARG A 301 -43.49 -2.11 -41.24
CA ARG A 301 -43.32 -3.34 -40.43
C ARG A 301 -43.57 -4.60 -41.27
N SER A 302 -42.92 -5.73 -40.94
CA SER A 302 -43.57 -7.06 -40.73
C SER A 302 -42.53 -8.18 -40.45
N GLY A 303 -42.98 -9.27 -39.81
CA GLY A 303 -42.19 -10.51 -39.60
C GLY A 303 -42.34 -11.51 -40.77
N PRO A 304 -41.88 -12.78 -40.63
CA PRO A 304 -42.62 -13.71 -39.77
C PRO A 304 -41.80 -14.78 -39.03
N VAL A 305 -42.52 -15.65 -38.32
CA VAL A 305 -42.07 -16.79 -37.51
C VAL A 305 -41.81 -18.03 -38.38
N LEU A 306 -40.80 -18.86 -38.01
CA LEU A 306 -40.73 -20.27 -38.41
C LEU A 306 -40.43 -21.18 -37.22
N ASN A 307 -41.02 -22.38 -37.28
CA ASN A 307 -41.13 -23.36 -36.20
C ASN A 307 -41.03 -24.75 -36.83
N SER A 308 -40.15 -25.64 -36.36
CA SER A 308 -40.12 -27.03 -36.85
C SER A 308 -39.70 -28.05 -35.77
N LYS A 309 -40.21 -29.28 -35.92
CA LYS A 309 -40.25 -30.32 -34.89
C LYS A 309 -39.20 -31.42 -35.11
N ARG A 310 -38.93 -32.16 -34.04
CA ARG A 310 -38.26 -33.48 -34.01
C ARG A 310 -38.75 -34.46 -35.09
N ARG A 311 -37.82 -35.23 -35.66
CA ARG A 311 -37.82 -36.69 -35.92
C ARG A 311 -36.36 -37.05 -36.29
N SER A 312 -35.64 -37.94 -35.60
CA SER A 312 -35.87 -39.37 -35.37
C SER A 312 -35.86 -40.19 -36.67
N THR A 313 -34.66 -40.64 -37.05
CA THR A 313 -34.44 -41.82 -37.89
C THR A 313 -33.33 -42.68 -37.26
N ARG A 314 -33.47 -43.99 -37.40
CA ARG A 314 -32.71 -45.04 -36.69
C ARG A 314 -32.57 -46.20 -37.66
N MET A 315 -31.35 -46.64 -37.97
CA MET A 315 -30.95 -48.05 -38.18
C MET A 315 -29.66 -48.23 -39.00
N ARG A 316 -28.88 -49.25 -38.59
CA ARG A 316 -28.02 -50.16 -39.38
C ARG A 316 -26.89 -49.51 -40.24
N GLY A 317 -25.64 -49.96 -40.22
CA GLY A 317 -25.01 -51.13 -39.58
C GLY A 317 -24.55 -52.17 -40.60
N SER A 318 -23.25 -52.21 -40.88
CA SER A 318 -22.41 -53.28 -41.47
C SER A 318 -21.02 -52.66 -41.70
N ILE A 319 -19.99 -53.01 -40.92
CA ILE A 319 -19.01 -54.07 -41.21
C ILE A 319 -18.30 -53.86 -42.55
N PHE A 320 -17.03 -53.43 -42.50
CA PHE A 320 -15.98 -53.98 -43.35
C PHE A 320 -14.63 -53.98 -42.62
N VAL A 321 -13.87 -55.06 -42.84
CA VAL A 321 -12.54 -55.37 -42.28
C VAL A 321 -11.51 -54.52 -43.04
N SER A 322 -10.40 -54.03 -42.46
CA SER A 322 -9.11 -54.74 -42.46
C SER A 322 -7.97 -53.97 -41.78
N SER A 323 -6.95 -54.73 -41.36
CA SER A 323 -5.54 -54.33 -41.24
C SER A 323 -5.13 -53.37 -40.11
N LEU A 324 -5.05 -53.99 -38.94
CA LEU A 324 -4.15 -53.67 -37.83
C LEU A 324 -2.73 -53.23 -38.30
N VAL A 325 -2.32 -52.00 -37.99
CA VAL A 325 -0.91 -51.61 -37.88
C VAL A 325 -0.64 -51.27 -36.42
N VAL A 326 0.10 -52.13 -35.74
CA VAL A 326 0.49 -51.92 -34.34
C VAL A 326 1.67 -50.94 -34.32
N LEU A 327 1.38 -49.67 -33.99
CA LEU A 327 2.39 -48.79 -33.41
C LEU A 327 2.13 -48.71 -31.91
N MET A 328 3.13 -49.09 -31.11
CA MET A 328 3.10 -49.01 -29.64
C MET A 328 2.91 -47.56 -29.20
N ALA A 329 1.67 -47.17 -28.90
CA ALA A 329 1.40 -45.97 -28.13
C ALA A 329 1.76 -46.25 -26.67
N ALA A 330 3.02 -45.98 -26.31
CA ALA A 330 3.44 -45.81 -24.92
C ALA A 330 2.83 -44.50 -24.36
N ALA A 331 1.50 -44.48 -24.25
CA ALA A 331 0.78 -43.44 -23.54
C ALA A 331 1.07 -43.63 -22.04
N SER A 332 2.17 -43.03 -21.59
CA SER A 332 2.41 -42.79 -20.17
C SER A 332 1.33 -41.82 -19.67
N VAL A 333 0.18 -42.38 -19.31
CA VAL A 333 -0.83 -41.70 -18.51
C VAL A 333 -0.22 -41.51 -17.13
N THR A 334 0.56 -40.45 -16.98
CA THR A 334 0.96 -39.92 -15.69
C THR A 334 -0.30 -39.43 -15.00
N GLY A 335 -0.94 -40.34 -14.25
CA GLY A 335 -1.99 -39.97 -13.32
C GLY A 335 -1.43 -38.88 -12.41
N ALA A 336 -1.99 -37.67 -12.52
CA ALA A 336 -1.59 -36.54 -11.69
C ALA A 336 -1.83 -36.92 -10.23
N SER A 337 -0.74 -37.21 -9.51
CA SER A 337 -0.81 -37.60 -8.12
C SER A 337 -1.43 -36.48 -7.30
N ALA A 338 -2.36 -36.83 -6.43
CA ALA A 338 -2.95 -35.87 -5.51
C ALA A 338 -1.85 -35.31 -4.59
N GLN A 339 -1.41 -34.07 -4.83
CA GLN A 339 -0.41 -33.41 -3.99
C GLN A 339 -1.03 -32.99 -2.66
N THR A 340 -0.94 -33.90 -1.68
CA THR A 340 -1.06 -33.63 -0.26
C THR A 340 0.31 -33.29 0.33
N ASP A 341 0.86 -32.13 -0.04
CA ASP A 341 1.47 -31.20 0.91
C ASP A 341 1.76 -29.85 0.25
N ARG A 342 1.69 -28.76 1.00
CA ARG A 342 1.87 -27.40 0.46
C ARG A 342 3.31 -26.93 0.61
N PRO A 343 4.02 -26.58 -0.48
CA PRO A 343 5.25 -25.81 -0.34
C PRO A 343 4.90 -24.43 0.22
N VAL A 344 5.45 -24.10 1.39
CA VAL A 344 5.41 -22.73 1.93
C VAL A 344 6.28 -21.87 1.02
N LEU A 345 5.66 -21.02 0.21
CA LEU A 345 6.37 -20.12 -0.69
C LEU A 345 7.33 -19.22 0.10
N THR A 346 8.57 -19.08 -0.37
CA THR A 346 9.46 -18.04 0.15
C THR A 346 8.91 -16.65 -0.20
N PRO A 347 9.27 -15.58 0.55
CA PRO A 347 8.84 -14.22 0.21
C PRO A 347 9.20 -13.81 -1.23
N LEU A 348 10.34 -14.29 -1.75
CA LEU A 348 10.73 -14.09 -3.15
C LEU A 348 9.79 -14.85 -4.10
N GLN A 349 9.51 -16.13 -3.86
CA GLN A 349 8.60 -16.90 -4.71
C GLN A 349 7.20 -16.27 -4.74
N ALA A 350 6.68 -15.81 -3.60
CA ALA A 350 5.40 -15.10 -3.53
C ALA A 350 5.44 -13.79 -4.34
N ALA A 351 6.49 -12.98 -4.20
CA ALA A 351 6.66 -11.74 -4.97
C ALA A 351 6.73 -11.99 -6.49
N LEU A 352 7.41 -13.06 -6.92
CA LEU A 352 7.53 -13.42 -8.34
C LEU A 352 6.23 -13.97 -8.92
N VAL A 353 5.48 -14.76 -8.14
CA VAL A 353 4.13 -15.19 -8.54
C VAL A 353 3.20 -13.97 -8.67
N CYS A 354 3.31 -12.97 -7.79
CA CYS A 354 2.57 -11.70 -7.91
C CYS A 354 3.18 -10.71 -8.94
N GLY A 355 4.27 -11.06 -9.60
CA GLY A 355 4.94 -10.21 -10.59
C GLY A 355 4.17 -10.10 -11.92
N PRO A 356 4.58 -9.16 -12.79
CA PRO A 356 4.10 -9.14 -14.17
C PRO A 356 4.66 -10.33 -14.96
N VAL A 357 3.91 -10.80 -15.95
CA VAL A 357 4.32 -11.81 -16.94
C VAL A 357 4.48 -11.13 -18.29
N THR A 358 5.68 -11.20 -18.85
CA THR A 358 6.13 -10.46 -20.04
C THR A 358 5.68 -11.07 -21.38
N ASP A 359 5.34 -12.36 -21.40
CA ASP A 359 4.78 -13.07 -22.56
C ASP A 359 3.30 -13.41 -22.34
N ALA A 360 2.52 -12.48 -21.79
CA ALA A 360 1.09 -12.67 -21.64
C ALA A 360 0.41 -12.75 -23.01
N GLN A 361 0.04 -13.96 -23.41
CA GLN A 361 -0.83 -14.17 -24.55
C GLN A 361 -2.18 -13.50 -24.30
N PRO A 362 -2.85 -12.94 -25.33
CA PRO A 362 -4.24 -12.54 -25.17
C PRO A 362 -5.05 -13.76 -24.69
N PRO A 363 -5.99 -13.59 -23.74
CA PRO A 363 -6.79 -14.70 -23.24
C PRO A 363 -7.51 -15.37 -24.42
N ALA A 364 -7.43 -16.69 -24.51
CA ALA A 364 -8.13 -17.46 -25.52
C ALA A 364 -9.64 -17.13 -25.52
N ASP A 365 -10.30 -17.26 -26.67
CA ASP A 365 -11.73 -16.91 -26.81
C ASP A 365 -12.63 -17.72 -25.86
N ASN A 366 -12.17 -18.90 -25.43
CA ASN A 366 -12.80 -19.79 -24.46
C ASN A 366 -12.14 -19.76 -23.06
N ALA A 367 -11.30 -18.76 -22.75
CA ALA A 367 -10.67 -18.64 -21.44
C ALA A 367 -11.72 -18.42 -20.35
N LEU A 368 -11.62 -19.23 -19.29
CA LEU A 368 -12.46 -19.19 -18.09
C LEU A 368 -12.29 -17.84 -17.36
N ARG A 369 -13.36 -17.34 -16.72
CA ARG A 369 -13.41 -16.01 -16.09
C ARG A 369 -14.18 -15.99 -14.77
N VAL A 370 -13.84 -15.03 -13.93
CA VAL A 370 -14.54 -14.73 -12.67
C VAL A 370 -15.86 -14.00 -12.96
N ARG A 371 -17.00 -14.66 -12.77
CA ARG A 371 -18.35 -14.08 -12.98
C ARG A 371 -18.95 -13.41 -11.76
N GLY A 372 -18.55 -13.88 -10.59
CA GLY A 372 -19.33 -13.68 -9.37
C GLY A 372 -18.60 -14.17 -8.13
N ALA A 373 -19.25 -13.95 -7.00
CA ALA A 373 -19.04 -14.73 -5.78
C ALA A 373 -20.38 -15.30 -5.33
N GLN A 374 -20.37 -16.29 -4.44
CA GLN A 374 -21.56 -16.82 -3.74
C GLN A 374 -22.06 -15.80 -2.70
N ASP A 375 -22.57 -14.67 -3.19
CA ASP A 375 -23.05 -13.52 -2.42
C ASP A 375 -24.50 -13.23 -2.83
N PRO A 376 -25.44 -12.97 -1.88
CA PRO A 376 -26.80 -12.57 -2.20
C PRO A 376 -26.91 -11.24 -2.96
N ARG A 377 -25.81 -10.51 -3.19
CA ARG A 377 -25.78 -9.27 -3.98
C ARG A 377 -24.71 -9.34 -5.09
N PRO A 378 -25.05 -8.94 -6.33
CA PRO A 378 -24.05 -8.80 -7.38
C PRO A 378 -23.09 -7.65 -7.02
N ARG A 379 -21.79 -7.97 -6.98
CA ARG A 379 -20.69 -7.01 -6.93
C ARG A 379 -19.71 -7.28 -8.07
N GLY A 380 -18.70 -6.43 -8.21
CA GLY A 380 -17.65 -6.53 -9.23
C GLY A 380 -16.24 -6.64 -8.67
N LEU A 381 -16.10 -6.68 -7.35
CA LEU A 381 -14.83 -6.68 -6.62
C LEU A 381 -14.86 -7.77 -5.54
N TYR A 382 -13.81 -8.58 -5.47
CA TYR A 382 -13.69 -9.75 -4.60
C TYR A 382 -12.31 -9.82 -3.93
N SER A 383 -12.22 -10.58 -2.84
CA SER A 383 -11.04 -10.70 -1.98
C SER A 383 -10.87 -12.13 -1.45
N GLN A 384 -9.84 -12.36 -0.62
CA GLN A 384 -9.36 -13.69 -0.23
C GLN A 384 -10.39 -14.60 0.46
N ARG A 385 -11.46 -14.03 1.04
CA ARG A 385 -12.51 -14.77 1.75
C ARG A 385 -13.74 -15.08 0.90
N ASP A 386 -13.75 -14.66 -0.37
CA ASP A 386 -14.90 -14.87 -1.25
C ASP A 386 -14.83 -16.24 -1.93
N LEU A 387 -15.98 -16.91 -2.02
CA LEU A 387 -16.17 -18.10 -2.85
C LEU A 387 -16.52 -17.63 -4.27
N LEU A 388 -15.56 -17.66 -5.19
CA LEU A 388 -15.73 -17.18 -6.55
C LEU A 388 -16.53 -18.17 -7.41
N VAL A 389 -17.23 -17.63 -8.41
CA VAL A 389 -17.97 -18.38 -9.43
C VAL A 389 -17.32 -18.17 -10.79
N ILE A 390 -16.96 -19.27 -11.44
CA ILE A 390 -16.24 -19.33 -12.72
C ILE A 390 -17.21 -19.77 -13.84
N ASP A 391 -17.12 -19.19 -15.04
CA ASP A 391 -17.94 -19.54 -16.23
C ASP A 391 -17.46 -20.77 -17.03
N GLY A 392 -16.92 -21.77 -16.32
CA GLY A 392 -16.79 -23.10 -16.89
C GLY A 392 -16.79 -24.17 -15.82
N GLY A 393 -17.26 -25.35 -16.20
CA GLY A 393 -17.39 -26.52 -15.36
C GLY A 393 -16.77 -27.75 -16.03
N THR A 394 -17.31 -28.93 -15.75
CA THR A 394 -16.79 -30.18 -16.36
C THR A 394 -16.87 -30.17 -17.89
N GLY A 395 -17.87 -29.49 -18.48
CA GLY A 395 -17.98 -29.31 -19.93
C GLY A 395 -16.90 -28.41 -20.55
N ALA A 396 -16.20 -27.63 -19.72
CA ALA A 396 -15.02 -26.84 -20.10
C ALA A 396 -13.70 -27.49 -19.63
N GLY A 397 -13.74 -28.75 -19.17
CA GLY A 397 -12.57 -29.47 -18.67
C GLY A 397 -12.11 -29.08 -17.26
N VAL A 398 -12.90 -28.31 -16.51
CA VAL A 398 -12.57 -27.93 -15.12
C VAL A 398 -12.77 -29.12 -14.19
N LEU A 399 -11.75 -29.48 -13.42
CA LEU A 399 -11.79 -30.59 -12.47
C LEU A 399 -11.76 -30.11 -11.02
N LEU A 400 -12.32 -30.92 -10.12
CA LEU A 400 -12.30 -30.66 -8.68
C LEU A 400 -10.86 -30.67 -8.15
N GLY A 401 -10.52 -29.69 -7.31
CA GLY A 401 -9.19 -29.60 -6.69
C GLY A 401 -8.11 -28.99 -7.59
N GLN A 402 -8.40 -28.72 -8.87
CA GLN A 402 -7.51 -28.05 -9.81
C GLN A 402 -7.24 -26.60 -9.38
N GLU A 403 -6.05 -26.09 -9.68
CA GLU A 403 -5.62 -24.74 -9.34
C GLU A 403 -5.38 -23.89 -10.58
N TYR A 404 -5.72 -22.60 -10.47
CA TYR A 404 -5.61 -21.61 -11.56
C TYR A 404 -5.05 -20.29 -11.02
N PHE A 405 -4.25 -19.60 -11.84
CA PHE A 405 -3.97 -18.19 -11.66
C PHE A 405 -5.13 -17.35 -12.20
N ILE A 406 -5.58 -16.37 -11.45
CA ILE A 406 -6.40 -15.27 -11.97
C ILE A 406 -5.44 -14.22 -12.53
N ARG A 407 -5.68 -13.82 -13.76
CA ARG A 407 -4.84 -12.89 -14.54
C ARG A 407 -5.62 -11.68 -14.99
N ARG A 408 -4.90 -10.56 -15.10
CA ARG A 408 -5.40 -9.33 -15.72
C ARG A 408 -4.36 -8.77 -16.66
N GLY A 409 -4.77 -8.52 -17.91
CA GLY A 409 -3.90 -7.90 -18.91
C GLY A 409 -3.58 -6.45 -18.55
N ILE A 410 -2.29 -6.12 -18.48
CA ILE A 410 -1.78 -4.77 -18.22
C ILE A 410 -1.53 -4.06 -19.56
N ARG A 411 -1.87 -2.77 -19.61
CA ARG A 411 -1.58 -1.87 -20.75
C ARG A 411 -0.58 -0.82 -20.29
N PHE A 412 0.62 -0.84 -20.84
CA PHE A 412 1.64 0.16 -20.57
C PHE A 412 1.67 1.24 -21.66
N GLY A 413 1.71 2.50 -21.24
CA GLY A 413 2.34 3.58 -22.01
C GLY A 413 1.62 4.24 -23.19
N MET A 414 0.46 3.75 -23.68
CA MET A 414 -0.32 4.47 -24.71
C MET A 414 -1.80 4.07 -24.74
N PRO A 415 -2.75 4.99 -25.02
CA PRO A 415 -4.13 4.63 -25.34
C PRO A 415 -4.25 4.21 -26.83
N TYR A 416 -5.14 3.26 -27.12
CA TYR A 416 -5.58 2.85 -28.48
C TYR A 416 -4.66 1.94 -29.35
N THR A 417 -3.90 1.01 -28.78
CA THR A 417 -3.60 -0.26 -29.48
C THR A 417 -4.05 -1.47 -28.65
N ALA A 418 -4.60 -2.49 -29.32
CA ALA A 418 -5.70 -3.29 -28.76
C ALA A 418 -5.32 -4.61 -28.05
N THR A 419 -4.05 -4.84 -27.71
CA THR A 419 -3.61 -6.04 -26.98
C THR A 419 -2.84 -5.69 -25.71
N PRO A 420 -3.05 -6.39 -24.58
CA PRO A 420 -2.19 -6.26 -23.42
C PRO A 420 -0.79 -6.79 -23.76
N LYS A 421 0.25 -6.06 -23.33
CA LYS A 421 1.66 -6.45 -23.55
C LYS A 421 2.27 -7.23 -22.38
N ALA A 422 1.52 -7.39 -21.30
CA ALA A 422 1.85 -8.17 -20.13
C ALA A 422 0.56 -8.50 -19.38
N ALA A 423 0.63 -9.39 -18.38
CA ALA A 423 -0.45 -9.62 -17.43
C ALA A 423 0.10 -9.68 -16.00
N SER A 424 -0.64 -9.20 -15.01
CA SER A 424 -0.37 -9.49 -13.61
C SER A 424 -1.13 -10.74 -13.17
N THR A 425 -0.54 -11.48 -12.22
CA THR A 425 -1.31 -12.34 -11.34
C THR A 425 -2.09 -11.48 -10.37
N VAL A 426 -3.41 -11.64 -10.35
CA VAL A 426 -4.29 -10.98 -9.39
C VAL A 426 -4.44 -11.84 -8.14
N ALA A 427 -4.57 -13.15 -8.33
CA ALA A 427 -4.75 -14.14 -7.28
C ALA A 427 -4.42 -15.55 -7.80
N TRP A 428 -4.39 -16.54 -6.92
CA TRP A 428 -4.59 -17.93 -7.35
C TRP A 428 -5.68 -18.61 -6.52
N ILE A 429 -6.37 -19.52 -7.18
CA ILE A 429 -7.62 -20.13 -6.71
C ILE A 429 -7.56 -21.64 -6.84
N ARG A 430 -8.34 -22.33 -6.01
CA ARG A 430 -8.55 -23.77 -6.10
C ARG A 430 -10.02 -24.08 -6.28
N ILE A 431 -10.34 -24.94 -7.24
CA ILE A 431 -11.70 -25.39 -7.51
C ILE A 431 -12.18 -26.31 -6.38
N VAL A 432 -13.33 -26.00 -5.78
CA VAL A 432 -13.93 -26.73 -4.65
C VAL A 432 -15.32 -27.31 -4.91
N ALA A 433 -15.98 -26.88 -5.99
CA ALA A 433 -17.18 -27.54 -6.51
C ALA A 433 -17.26 -27.30 -8.03
N VAL A 434 -17.84 -28.25 -8.77
CA VAL A 434 -17.95 -28.18 -10.23
C VAL A 434 -19.31 -28.72 -10.67
N ASN A 435 -19.98 -27.96 -11.55
CA ASN A 435 -21.17 -28.37 -12.29
C ASN A 435 -20.81 -28.52 -13.79
N GLU A 436 -21.76 -28.79 -14.69
CA GLU A 436 -21.45 -28.91 -16.12
C GLU A 436 -20.92 -27.59 -16.73
N SER A 437 -21.52 -26.46 -16.37
CA SER A 437 -21.28 -25.14 -16.99
C SER A 437 -20.54 -24.13 -16.11
N THR A 438 -20.34 -24.42 -14.82
CA THR A 438 -19.77 -23.48 -13.83
C THR A 438 -18.99 -24.21 -12.76
N ALA A 439 -18.06 -23.50 -12.11
CA ALA A 439 -17.31 -24.00 -10.96
C ALA A 439 -17.28 -22.96 -9.83
N ILE A 440 -17.12 -23.44 -8.59
CA ILE A 440 -16.88 -22.62 -7.40
C ILE A 440 -15.44 -22.80 -6.98
N ALA A 441 -14.76 -21.69 -6.71
CA ALA A 441 -13.36 -21.66 -6.31
C ALA A 441 -13.14 -20.92 -4.99
N VAL A 442 -12.25 -21.43 -4.14
CA VAL A 442 -11.71 -20.69 -3.01
C VAL A 442 -10.48 -19.89 -3.44
N VAL A 443 -10.36 -18.66 -2.96
CA VAL A 443 -9.15 -17.85 -3.16
C VAL A 443 -8.08 -18.29 -2.16
N GLN A 444 -6.95 -18.76 -2.66
CA GLN A 444 -5.83 -19.22 -1.81
C GLN A 444 -4.95 -18.03 -1.41
N HIS A 445 -4.63 -17.17 -2.37
CA HIS A 445 -3.78 -16.00 -2.18
C HIS A 445 -4.24 -14.86 -3.10
N VAL A 446 -3.99 -13.62 -2.66
CA VAL A 446 -4.39 -12.40 -3.34
C VAL A 446 -3.16 -11.50 -3.46
N CYS A 447 -2.80 -11.16 -4.70
CA CYS A 447 -1.79 -10.18 -5.03
C CYS A 447 -2.43 -8.79 -5.20
N ASP A 448 -3.56 -8.72 -5.94
CA ASP A 448 -4.36 -7.53 -6.20
C ASP A 448 -5.86 -7.85 -6.07
N ALA A 449 -6.72 -6.84 -5.94
CA ALA A 449 -8.16 -7.03 -5.80
C ALA A 449 -8.76 -7.71 -7.05
N ILE A 450 -9.54 -8.76 -6.85
CA ILE A 450 -10.10 -9.59 -7.92
C ILE A 450 -11.33 -8.90 -8.51
N LEU A 451 -11.39 -8.78 -9.83
CA LEU A 451 -12.51 -8.16 -10.54
C LEU A 451 -13.36 -9.20 -11.27
N ARG A 452 -14.58 -8.78 -11.62
CA ARG A 452 -15.40 -9.50 -12.60
C ARG A 452 -14.69 -9.50 -13.96
N ASP A 453 -14.79 -10.61 -14.68
CA ASP A 453 -14.24 -10.88 -16.00
C ASP A 453 -12.69 -10.97 -16.09
N ASP A 454 -11.98 -10.90 -14.97
CA ASP A 454 -10.60 -11.40 -14.86
C ASP A 454 -10.57 -12.87 -15.30
N TYR A 455 -9.54 -13.26 -16.06
CA TYR A 455 -9.46 -14.56 -16.72
C TYR A 455 -8.53 -15.52 -15.97
N LEU A 456 -8.71 -16.82 -16.21
CA LEU A 456 -7.95 -17.88 -15.54
C LEU A 456 -6.93 -18.50 -16.50
N GLU A 457 -5.73 -18.76 -15.99
CA GLU A 457 -4.71 -19.61 -16.60
C GLU A 457 -4.42 -20.80 -15.69
N PRO A 458 -4.06 -21.99 -16.22
CA PRO A 458 -3.63 -23.13 -15.41
C PRO A 458 -2.49 -22.75 -14.46
N PHE A 459 -2.53 -23.26 -13.22
CA PHE A 459 -1.45 -22.99 -12.26
C PHE A 459 -0.16 -23.71 -12.66
N VAL A 460 0.86 -22.93 -13.03
CA VAL A 460 2.24 -23.39 -13.27
C VAL A 460 3.18 -22.48 -12.47
N MET A 461 3.81 -23.02 -11.44
CA MET A 461 4.69 -22.24 -10.57
C MET A 461 5.96 -21.79 -11.34
N PRO A 462 6.33 -20.50 -11.32
CA PRO A 462 7.53 -20.03 -12.01
C PRO A 462 8.80 -20.51 -11.31
N GLU A 463 9.77 -20.95 -12.09
CA GLU A 463 11.10 -21.30 -11.59
C GLU A 463 11.85 -20.04 -11.15
N THR A 464 12.55 -20.10 -10.01
CA THR A 464 13.35 -18.99 -9.49
C THR A 464 14.81 -19.14 -9.92
N PRO A 465 15.38 -18.24 -10.73
CA PRO A 465 16.79 -18.32 -11.13
C PRO A 465 17.74 -18.29 -9.94
N ALA A 466 18.82 -19.06 -10.03
CA ALA A 466 19.82 -19.14 -8.97
C ALA A 466 20.53 -17.78 -8.76
N GLY A 467 20.56 -17.30 -7.51
CA GLY A 467 21.32 -16.10 -7.13
C GLY A 467 20.61 -14.76 -7.32
N VAL A 468 19.29 -14.74 -7.51
CA VAL A 468 18.47 -13.51 -7.59
C VAL A 468 18.52 -12.65 -6.31
N ASP A 469 18.86 -13.22 -5.15
CA ASP A 469 19.10 -12.47 -3.90
C ASP A 469 20.56 -12.01 -3.70
N ARG A 470 21.50 -12.37 -4.58
CA ARG A 470 22.93 -12.01 -4.41
C ARG A 470 23.19 -10.56 -4.81
N THR A 471 23.78 -9.78 -3.91
CA THR A 471 24.35 -8.44 -4.16
C THR A 471 25.61 -8.54 -5.05
N ALA A 472 25.74 -7.69 -6.07
CA ALA A 472 26.80 -7.79 -7.10
C ALA A 472 27.97 -6.83 -6.85
N PRO A 473 29.23 -7.28 -7.05
CA PRO A 473 30.03 -6.91 -8.25
C PRO A 473 31.03 -8.02 -8.67
N PRO A 474 31.93 -7.82 -9.66
CA PRO A 474 31.93 -6.85 -10.76
C PRO A 474 31.60 -7.50 -12.12
N GLY A 475 31.34 -6.68 -13.13
CA GLY A 475 31.20 -7.03 -14.54
C GLY A 475 31.23 -5.75 -15.37
N GLU A 476 31.75 -5.79 -16.58
CA GLU A 476 31.95 -4.59 -17.41
C GLU A 476 30.59 -4.04 -17.88
N LEU A 477 30.43 -2.71 -17.86
CA LEU A 477 29.19 -2.04 -18.21
C LEU A 477 29.12 -1.76 -19.71
N ASP A 478 28.22 -2.45 -20.41
CA ASP A 478 28.02 -2.24 -21.84
C ASP A 478 26.93 -1.19 -22.09
N PHE A 479 27.36 0.07 -22.21
CA PHE A 479 26.50 1.21 -22.55
C PHE A 479 26.01 1.21 -24.01
N THR A 480 26.41 0.26 -24.88
CA THR A 480 25.86 0.14 -26.23
C THR A 480 24.50 -0.58 -26.25
N MET A 481 24.23 -1.42 -25.25
CA MET A 481 23.01 -2.22 -25.13
C MET A 481 22.04 -1.67 -24.06
N LEU A 482 21.79 -0.36 -24.10
CA LEU A 482 20.85 0.28 -23.19
C LEU A 482 19.43 -0.32 -23.28
N SER A 483 18.85 -0.55 -22.12
CA SER A 483 17.42 -0.86 -21.93
C SER A 483 16.79 0.22 -21.05
N ARG A 484 15.46 0.30 -21.01
CA ARG A 484 14.71 1.22 -20.13
C ARG A 484 13.75 0.47 -19.23
N VAL A 485 13.57 1.01 -18.03
CA VAL A 485 12.45 0.65 -17.14
C VAL A 485 11.15 1.19 -17.75
N VAL A 486 10.17 0.32 -18.00
CA VAL A 486 8.89 0.68 -18.65
C VAL A 486 7.67 0.66 -17.71
N GLY A 487 7.78 0.02 -16.55
CA GLY A 487 6.71 0.01 -15.53
C GLY A 487 7.00 -0.97 -14.39
N GLY A 488 6.40 -0.74 -13.23
CA GLY A 488 6.41 -1.67 -12.09
C GLY A 488 5.19 -2.60 -12.06
N THR A 489 5.14 -3.45 -11.03
CA THR A 489 3.90 -4.13 -10.60
C THR A 489 2.75 -3.13 -10.43
N GLU A 490 1.51 -3.57 -10.65
CA GLU A 490 0.29 -2.76 -10.43
C GLU A 490 0.27 -1.41 -11.18
N ASN A 491 0.97 -1.29 -12.31
CA ASN A 491 1.15 -0.03 -13.05
C ASN A 491 1.84 1.08 -12.22
N ARG A 492 2.65 0.71 -11.23
CA ARG A 492 3.51 1.64 -10.47
C ARG A 492 4.54 2.29 -11.40
N SER A 493 4.74 3.60 -11.23
CA SER A 493 5.77 4.36 -11.94
C SER A 493 7.15 4.28 -11.32
N ASN A 494 7.23 3.89 -10.03
CA ASN A 494 8.43 3.94 -9.21
C ASN A 494 8.65 2.61 -8.48
N GLY A 495 9.91 2.24 -8.22
CA GLY A 495 10.29 1.04 -7.47
C GLY A 495 11.49 1.27 -6.54
N ALA A 496 11.53 0.54 -5.43
CA ALA A 496 12.59 0.53 -4.42
C ALA A 496 13.36 -0.81 -4.41
N ALA A 497 14.38 -0.94 -3.55
CA ALA A 497 15.08 -2.21 -3.37
C ALA A 497 14.11 -3.33 -2.96
N GLY A 498 14.15 -4.46 -3.67
CA GLY A 498 13.24 -5.59 -3.53
C GLY A 498 12.09 -5.62 -4.55
N ASP A 499 11.70 -4.48 -5.13
CA ASP A 499 10.55 -4.39 -6.06
C ASP A 499 10.86 -5.03 -7.43
N LEU A 500 9.79 -5.43 -8.12
CA LEU A 500 9.83 -5.94 -9.50
C LEU A 500 9.44 -4.84 -10.49
N MET A 501 10.33 -4.58 -11.44
CA MET A 501 10.14 -3.64 -12.54
C MET A 501 10.30 -4.38 -13.88
N MET A 502 9.66 -3.89 -14.93
CA MET A 502 9.76 -4.44 -16.29
C MET A 502 10.70 -3.58 -17.14
N MET A 503 11.52 -4.23 -17.97
CA MET A 503 12.36 -3.58 -18.98
C MET A 503 11.89 -3.86 -20.41
N ASP A 504 12.25 -2.98 -21.35
CA ASP A 504 11.95 -3.05 -22.78
C ASP A 504 12.84 -4.00 -23.62
N ARG A 505 13.55 -4.94 -22.99
CA ARG A 505 14.34 -5.97 -23.66
C ARG A 505 14.06 -7.37 -23.11
N GLY A 506 14.04 -8.34 -24.02
CA GLY A 506 13.77 -9.75 -23.79
C GLY A 506 14.79 -10.69 -24.43
N SER A 507 14.42 -11.97 -24.56
CA SER A 507 15.28 -13.02 -25.12
C SER A 507 15.70 -12.74 -26.56
N ASP A 508 14.81 -12.12 -27.34
CA ASP A 508 15.08 -11.78 -28.74
C ASP A 508 16.19 -10.71 -28.86
N GLN A 509 16.53 -10.05 -27.76
CA GLN A 509 17.63 -9.09 -27.64
C GLN A 509 18.79 -9.61 -26.77
N GLY A 510 18.87 -10.93 -26.51
CA GLY A 510 19.96 -11.56 -25.78
C GLY A 510 19.90 -11.43 -24.25
N VAL A 511 18.76 -10.98 -23.69
CA VAL A 511 18.55 -10.98 -22.23
C VAL A 511 18.23 -12.41 -21.77
N ALA A 512 18.78 -12.82 -20.62
CA ALA A 512 18.49 -14.11 -20.00
C ALA A 512 18.19 -13.96 -18.49
N PRO A 513 17.40 -14.87 -17.87
CA PRO A 513 17.21 -14.90 -16.43
C PRO A 513 18.54 -15.01 -15.68
N GLY A 514 18.69 -14.25 -14.59
CA GLY A 514 19.94 -14.12 -13.83
C GLY A 514 20.93 -13.08 -14.37
N ALA A 515 20.73 -12.54 -15.57
CA ALA A 515 21.55 -11.44 -16.09
C ALA A 515 21.45 -10.19 -15.18
N ARG A 516 22.53 -9.41 -15.09
CA ARG A 516 22.64 -8.29 -14.14
C ARG A 516 22.77 -6.96 -14.86
N PHE A 517 22.15 -5.93 -14.29
CA PHE A 517 22.07 -4.60 -14.88
C PHE A 517 22.33 -3.53 -13.81
N ALA A 518 23.18 -2.56 -14.12
CA ALA A 518 23.26 -1.34 -13.33
C ALA A 518 22.13 -0.38 -13.76
N VAL A 519 21.51 0.28 -12.78
CA VAL A 519 20.43 1.24 -12.99
C VAL A 519 20.99 2.67 -12.99
N TYR A 520 20.68 3.42 -14.05
CA TYR A 520 21.19 4.76 -14.29
C TYR A 520 20.08 5.76 -14.63
N ARG A 521 20.16 6.98 -14.11
CA ARG A 521 19.25 8.08 -14.41
C ARG A 521 19.91 9.17 -15.25
N ASP A 522 19.21 9.62 -16.27
CA ASP A 522 19.48 10.91 -16.90
C ASP A 522 18.87 12.03 -16.04
N VAL A 523 19.74 12.86 -15.46
CA VAL A 523 19.35 13.98 -14.59
C VAL A 523 18.83 15.20 -15.36
N LYS A 524 18.87 15.19 -16.70
CA LYS A 524 18.38 16.25 -17.61
C LYS A 524 19.00 17.63 -17.36
N VAL A 525 20.19 17.66 -16.77
CA VAL A 525 21.03 18.86 -16.63
C VAL A 525 22.15 18.77 -17.66
N GLY A 526 22.25 19.79 -18.53
CA GLY A 526 23.24 19.80 -19.62
C GLY A 526 24.67 19.63 -19.11
N GLY A 527 25.42 18.72 -19.72
CA GLY A 527 26.82 18.42 -19.35
C GLY A 527 27.00 17.45 -18.19
N MET A 528 25.93 17.03 -17.49
CA MET A 528 26.03 16.02 -16.44
C MET A 528 25.99 14.59 -17.01
N PRO A 529 26.82 13.66 -16.50
CA PRO A 529 26.75 12.25 -16.88
C PRO A 529 25.52 11.55 -16.27
N LEU A 530 25.22 10.35 -16.75
CA LEU A 530 24.20 9.49 -16.14
C LEU A 530 24.54 9.18 -14.68
N ALA A 531 23.60 9.41 -13.77
CA ALA A 531 23.77 9.13 -12.35
C ALA A 531 23.48 7.65 -12.05
N SER A 532 24.41 6.95 -11.40
CA SER A 532 24.20 5.57 -10.95
C SER A 532 23.26 5.56 -9.73
N ILE A 533 22.08 4.96 -9.89
CA ILE A 533 21.02 4.92 -8.86
C ILE A 533 20.82 3.53 -8.25
N GLY A 534 21.35 2.45 -8.84
CA GLY A 534 21.29 1.13 -8.22
C GLY A 534 21.70 -0.04 -9.12
N GLU A 535 21.28 -1.25 -8.72
CA GLU A 535 21.54 -2.52 -9.41
C GLU A 535 20.26 -3.38 -9.46
N ALA A 536 20.09 -4.11 -10.56
CA ALA A 536 18.94 -4.99 -10.80
C ALA A 536 19.39 -6.35 -11.40
N VAL A 537 18.58 -7.39 -11.20
CA VAL A 537 18.79 -8.73 -11.75
C VAL A 537 17.54 -9.20 -12.49
N VAL A 538 17.71 -9.78 -13.67
CA VAL A 538 16.61 -10.37 -14.43
C VAL A 538 16.09 -11.60 -13.72
N VAL A 539 14.78 -11.69 -13.54
CA VAL A 539 14.15 -12.86 -12.92
C VAL A 539 13.31 -13.66 -13.91
N THR A 540 12.57 -12.99 -14.79
CA THR A 540 11.88 -13.64 -15.91
C THR A 540 12.15 -12.86 -17.20
N THR A 541 12.21 -13.59 -18.30
CA THR A 541 12.47 -13.05 -19.63
C THR A 541 11.37 -13.54 -20.56
N GLY A 542 10.66 -12.61 -21.18
CA GLY A 542 9.83 -12.89 -22.35
C GLY A 542 10.56 -12.49 -23.63
N LYS A 543 9.89 -12.59 -24.77
CA LYS A 543 10.51 -12.33 -26.08
C LYS A 543 11.02 -10.89 -26.25
N ALA A 544 10.17 -9.92 -25.94
CA ALA A 544 10.43 -8.50 -26.14
C ALA A 544 10.61 -7.68 -24.84
N ALA A 545 10.39 -8.29 -23.67
CA ALA A 545 10.47 -7.62 -22.38
C ALA A 545 10.89 -8.60 -21.29
N SER A 546 11.51 -8.11 -20.22
CA SER A 546 11.95 -8.91 -19.07
C SER A 546 11.56 -8.25 -17.76
N VAL A 547 11.34 -9.04 -16.72
CA VAL A 547 11.14 -8.54 -15.35
C VAL A 547 12.46 -8.58 -14.62
N VAL A 548 12.86 -7.43 -14.09
CA VAL A 548 14.00 -7.27 -13.20
C VAL A 548 13.54 -7.10 -11.76
N ARG A 549 14.27 -7.69 -10.82
CA ARG A 549 14.20 -7.34 -9.40
C ARG A 549 15.26 -6.33 -9.08
N LEU A 550 14.84 -5.23 -8.47
CA LEU A 550 15.73 -4.21 -7.93
C LEU A 550 16.44 -4.77 -6.69
N THR A 551 17.76 -4.67 -6.61
CA THR A 551 18.55 -5.33 -5.53
C THR A 551 19.17 -4.32 -4.58
N GLN A 552 20.08 -3.47 -5.06
CA GLN A 552 20.69 -2.39 -4.30
C GLN A 552 20.31 -1.06 -4.93
N ILE A 553 19.43 -0.29 -4.27
CA ILE A 553 18.91 0.98 -4.78
C ILE A 553 19.31 2.12 -3.85
N ARG A 554 19.88 3.18 -4.43
CA ARG A 554 20.31 4.42 -3.74
C ARG A 554 19.25 5.51 -3.80
N ASP A 555 18.48 5.55 -4.89
CA ASP A 555 17.34 6.45 -5.09
C ASP A 555 16.24 5.71 -5.88
N ALA A 556 14.98 6.01 -5.60
CA ALA A 556 13.84 5.27 -6.13
C ALA A 556 13.84 5.26 -7.66
N VAL A 557 13.86 4.07 -8.26
CA VAL A 557 13.90 3.85 -9.71
C VAL A 557 12.57 4.26 -10.33
N GLN A 558 12.58 4.87 -11.50
CA GLN A 558 11.42 5.43 -12.19
C GLN A 558 11.30 4.90 -13.62
N ILE A 559 10.10 4.95 -14.20
CA ILE A 559 9.90 4.72 -15.63
C ILE A 559 10.79 5.68 -16.45
N GLY A 560 11.53 5.12 -17.40
CA GLY A 560 12.46 5.85 -18.26
C GLY A 560 13.93 5.78 -17.80
N ASP A 561 14.21 5.38 -16.56
CA ASP A 561 15.58 5.10 -16.10
C ASP A 561 16.20 3.96 -16.94
N TYR A 562 17.51 4.04 -17.14
CA TYR A 562 18.28 3.13 -17.97
C TYR A 562 18.74 1.91 -17.16
N LEU A 563 18.71 0.76 -17.83
CA LEU A 563 19.32 -0.49 -17.38
C LEU A 563 20.49 -0.80 -18.31
N VAL A 564 21.69 -0.81 -17.75
CA VAL A 564 22.97 -1.06 -18.44
C VAL A 564 23.42 -2.49 -18.12
N PRO A 565 23.49 -3.42 -19.08
CA PRO A 565 23.91 -4.78 -18.81
C PRO A 565 25.36 -4.85 -18.31
N ARG A 566 25.59 -5.77 -17.37
CA ARG A 566 26.92 -6.18 -16.91
C ARG A 566 27.31 -7.48 -17.61
N ARG A 567 28.48 -7.48 -18.27
CA ARG A 567 29.12 -8.66 -18.86
C ARG A 567 30.22 -9.21 -17.95
#